data_AF-A0AB33HV29-F1
#
_entry.id   AF-A0AB33HV29-F1
#
_cell.length_a   1.000
_cell.length_b   1.000
_cell.length_c   1.000
_cell.angle_alpha   90.00
_cell.angle_beta   90.00
_cell.angle_gamma   90.00
#
_symmetry.space_group_name_H-M   'P 1'
#
loop_
_entity.id
_entity.type
_entity.pdbx_description
1 polymer ?
#
loop_
_entity_poly.entity_id
_entity_poly.type
_entity_poly.pdbx_seq_one_letter_code
_entity_poly.pdbx_strand_id
1 'polypeptide(L)'
;MHSYSLPNNIIETELQNRGIPKASAELACYLAKPKPMKVDSPHVDFGILKIGERPEPRTLIVTGERVITPCCGPGIEVTLLDSGLTKTLVRIQLLGGKAGEYIRDEITLKGRESEVRVSVTAQWEAEPPRLSWCPDCGAKIKKKSLFFNKGALKYECLNLSCKHEFSYPDQRVSGFNNKCKCRINKLHTD
;
A
#
# COMPACT_ATOMS: atom_id res chain seq x y z
N MET A 1 6.49 -18.15 25.48
CA MET A 1 7.12 -17.64 26.72
C MET A 1 6.63 -16.23 26.96
N HIS A 2 5.70 -16.04 27.90
CA HIS A 2 5.25 -14.71 28.31
C HIS A 2 6.30 -14.10 29.25
N SER A 3 7.14 -13.23 28.73
CA SER A 3 8.05 -12.43 29.56
C SER A 3 7.22 -11.36 30.25
N TYR A 4 6.76 -11.56 31.49
CA TYR A 4 6.17 -10.50 32.31
C TYR A 4 7.28 -9.51 32.70
N SER A 5 7.15 -8.23 32.33
CA SER A 5 8.01 -7.17 32.85
C SER A 5 7.53 -6.88 34.26
N LEU A 6 8.37 -7.15 35.25
CA LEU A 6 8.10 -6.73 36.61
C LEU A 6 8.05 -5.19 36.64
N PRO A 7 7.13 -4.59 37.41
CA PRO A 7 7.11 -3.15 37.59
C PRO A 7 8.44 -2.66 38.19
N ASN A 8 8.91 -1.48 37.76
CA ASN A 8 10.26 -0.96 38.07
C ASN A 8 10.57 -0.91 39.57
N ASN A 9 9.56 -0.69 40.41
CA ASN A 9 9.70 -0.70 41.86
C ASN A 9 10.17 -2.05 42.43
N ILE A 10 9.76 -3.18 41.82
CA ILE A 10 10.21 -4.52 42.23
C ILE A 10 11.66 -4.75 41.80
N ILE A 11 12.03 -4.32 40.60
CA ILE A 11 13.41 -4.45 40.09
C ILE A 11 14.36 -3.55 40.89
N GLU A 12 13.96 -2.30 41.18
CA GLU A 12 14.73 -1.38 42.02
C GLU A 12 14.96 -1.95 43.42
N THR A 13 13.93 -2.54 44.03
CA THR A 13 14.03 -3.18 45.36
C THR A 13 14.97 -4.38 45.33
N GLU A 14 14.91 -5.21 44.28
CA GLU A 14 15.80 -6.36 44.10
C GLU A 14 17.26 -5.93 43.88
N LEU A 15 17.51 -4.87 43.11
CA LEU A 15 18.85 -4.30 42.93
C LEU A 15 19.40 -3.72 44.24
N GLN A 16 18.55 -3.05 45.02
CA GLN A 16 18.90 -2.56 46.35
C GLN A 16 19.22 -3.69 47.33
N ASN A 17 18.45 -4.79 47.31
CA ASN A 17 18.73 -5.99 48.11
C ASN A 17 20.08 -6.64 47.76
N ARG A 18 20.60 -6.39 46.55
CA ARG A 18 21.93 -6.81 46.10
C ARG A 18 23.04 -5.80 46.41
N GLY A 19 22.73 -4.76 47.20
CA GLY A 19 23.68 -3.73 47.62
C GLY A 19 23.91 -2.60 46.62
N ILE A 20 23.11 -2.51 45.54
CA ILE A 20 23.22 -1.40 44.58
C ILE A 20 22.54 -0.16 45.18
N PRO A 21 23.23 1.00 45.24
CA PRO A 21 22.63 2.24 45.74
C PRO A 21 21.34 2.60 44.98
N LYS A 22 20.34 3.13 45.69
CA LYS A 22 19.03 3.47 45.14
C LYS A 22 19.10 4.29 43.85
N ALA A 23 19.91 5.35 43.82
CA ALA A 23 20.08 6.18 42.62
C ALA A 23 20.66 5.40 41.42
N SER A 24 21.57 4.45 41.67
CA SER A 24 22.12 3.59 40.62
C SER A 24 21.11 2.55 40.14
N ALA A 25 20.28 2.01 41.04
CA ALA A 25 19.19 1.10 40.69
C ALA A 25 18.09 1.82 39.87
N GLU A 26 17.68 3.02 40.27
CA GLU A 26 16.75 3.87 39.53
C GLU A 26 17.30 4.22 38.14
N LEU A 27 18.58 4.60 38.06
CA LEU A 27 19.24 4.89 36.79
C LEU A 27 19.34 3.65 35.89
N ALA A 28 19.66 2.48 36.46
CA ALA A 28 19.70 1.22 35.72
C ALA A 28 18.32 0.86 35.16
N CYS A 29 17.26 0.98 35.95
CA CYS A 29 15.89 0.76 35.50
C CYS A 29 15.48 1.77 34.42
N TYR A 30 15.86 3.04 34.55
CA TYR A 30 15.60 4.07 33.55
C TYR A 30 16.31 3.78 32.22
N LEU A 31 17.59 3.40 32.27
CA LEU A 31 18.40 3.06 31.10
C LEU A 31 17.98 1.73 30.45
N ALA A 32 17.42 0.80 31.22
CA ALA A 32 16.91 -0.48 30.73
C ALA A 32 15.56 -0.36 30.00
N LYS A 33 14.87 0.79 30.08
CA LYS A 33 13.60 0.98 29.36
C LYS A 33 13.84 0.88 27.85
N PRO A 34 13.03 0.10 27.12
CA PRO A 34 13.09 0.07 25.67
C PRO A 34 12.92 1.49 25.10
N LYS A 35 13.79 1.87 24.17
CA LYS A 35 13.60 3.12 23.43
C LYS A 35 12.33 3.00 22.58
N PRO A 36 11.50 4.05 22.46
CA PRO A 36 10.33 4.02 21.59
C PRO A 36 10.71 3.61 20.17
N MET A 37 9.85 2.81 19.52
CA MET A 37 10.09 2.40 18.14
C MET A 37 10.18 3.59 17.19
N LYS A 38 11.10 3.48 16.23
CA LYS A 38 11.24 4.41 15.11
C LYS A 38 11.45 3.62 13.84
N VAL A 39 10.77 4.05 12.78
CA VAL A 39 10.91 3.51 11.42
C VAL A 39 11.78 4.46 10.61
N ASP A 40 12.61 3.90 9.73
CA ASP A 40 13.45 4.66 8.79
C ASP A 40 12.63 5.42 7.76
N SER A 41 11.53 4.84 7.27
CA SER A 41 10.54 5.50 6.42
C SER A 41 9.12 5.34 6.96
N PRO A 42 8.44 6.42 7.37
CA PRO A 42 7.03 6.36 7.82
C PRO A 42 6.03 6.20 6.67
N HIS A 43 6.50 6.25 5.43
CA HIS A 43 5.68 6.14 4.22
C HIS A 43 6.34 5.20 3.20
N VAL A 44 5.53 4.31 2.63
CA VAL A 44 5.94 3.39 1.57
C VAL A 44 5.01 3.56 0.39
N ASP A 45 5.56 4.10 -0.69
CA ASP A 45 4.84 4.23 -1.96
C ASP A 45 5.31 3.17 -2.96
N PHE A 46 4.36 2.42 -3.48
CA PHE A 46 4.58 1.48 -4.58
C PHE A 46 4.31 2.12 -5.94
N GLY A 47 3.74 3.33 -5.97
CA GLY A 47 3.46 4.08 -7.19
C GLY A 47 2.32 3.48 -8.01
N ILE A 48 2.40 3.65 -9.34
CA ILE A 48 1.42 3.16 -10.30
C ILE A 48 1.88 1.80 -10.85
N LEU A 49 1.03 0.79 -10.71
CA LEU A 49 1.27 -0.62 -11.01
C LEU A 49 0.39 -1.06 -12.18
N LYS A 50 0.89 -1.97 -13.02
CA LYS A 50 0.10 -2.55 -14.11
C LYS A 50 -0.99 -3.47 -13.57
N ILE A 51 -2.04 -3.66 -14.37
CA ILE A 51 -3.14 -4.57 -14.03
C ILE A 51 -2.59 -5.98 -13.80
N GLY A 52 -2.86 -6.56 -12.61
CA GLY A 52 -2.39 -7.89 -12.23
C GLY A 52 -0.92 -7.96 -11.81
N GLU A 53 -0.20 -6.83 -11.80
CA GLU A 53 1.16 -6.77 -11.30
C GLU A 53 1.19 -6.91 -9.77
N ARG A 54 2.16 -7.70 -9.30
CA ARG A 54 2.57 -7.73 -7.90
C ARG A 54 3.91 -7.01 -7.81
N PRO A 55 3.99 -5.86 -7.13
CA PRO A 55 5.24 -5.13 -7.04
C PRO A 55 6.24 -5.88 -6.17
N GLU A 56 7.52 -5.56 -6.35
CA GLU A 56 8.58 -6.07 -5.48
C GLU A 56 8.37 -5.63 -4.02
N PRO A 57 8.67 -6.50 -3.05
CA PRO A 57 8.52 -6.15 -1.64
C PRO A 57 9.44 -4.99 -1.23
N ARG A 58 8.97 -4.17 -0.29
CA ARG A 58 9.75 -3.10 0.33
C ARG A 58 10.21 -3.51 1.72
N THR A 59 11.45 -3.20 2.07
CA THR A 59 11.99 -3.48 3.41
C THR A 59 12.15 -2.18 4.19
N LEU A 60 11.69 -2.20 5.43
CA LEU A 60 11.81 -1.13 6.41
C LEU A 60 12.73 -1.57 7.55
N ILE A 61 13.43 -0.59 8.10
CA ILE A 61 14.23 -0.76 9.30
C ILE A 61 13.49 -0.11 10.48
N VAL A 62 13.16 -0.94 11.47
CA VAL A 62 12.60 -0.48 12.74
C VAL A 62 13.69 -0.55 13.81
N THR A 63 13.85 0.53 14.55
CA THR A 63 14.84 0.66 15.63
C THR A 63 14.16 1.00 16.95
N GLY A 64 14.85 0.74 18.06
CA GLY A 64 14.33 0.96 19.40
C GLY A 64 13.83 -0.35 19.98
N GLU A 65 12.57 -0.40 20.37
CA GLU A 65 11.93 -1.60 20.90
C GLU A 65 11.72 -2.67 19.81
N ARG A 66 11.73 -3.94 20.24
CA ARG A 66 11.47 -5.10 19.37
C ARG A 66 10.01 -5.12 18.91
N VAL A 67 9.80 -5.35 17.61
CA VAL A 67 8.46 -5.59 17.05
C VAL A 67 7.97 -6.98 17.46
N ILE A 68 6.79 -7.04 18.07
CA ILE A 68 6.14 -8.28 18.51
C ILE A 68 5.11 -8.72 17.48
N THR A 69 4.26 -7.79 17.04
CA THR A 69 3.13 -8.11 16.16
C THR A 69 2.92 -6.99 15.14
N PRO A 70 2.94 -7.30 13.83
CA PRO A 70 2.42 -6.40 12.81
C PRO A 70 0.90 -6.53 12.68
N CYS A 71 0.21 -5.43 12.44
CA CYS A 71 -1.20 -5.38 12.07
C CYS A 71 -1.33 -4.65 10.72
N CYS A 72 -2.01 -5.27 9.75
CA CYS A 72 -2.19 -4.74 8.41
C CYS A 72 -3.60 -5.02 7.88
N GLY A 73 -4.05 -4.20 6.93
CA GLY A 73 -5.32 -4.41 6.24
C GLY A 73 -5.25 -5.49 5.17
N PRO A 74 -6.41 -5.82 4.55
CA PRO A 74 -6.49 -6.82 3.51
C PRO A 74 -5.67 -6.42 2.28
N GLY A 75 -4.96 -7.38 1.69
CA GLY A 75 -4.13 -7.14 0.49
C GLY A 75 -2.68 -6.72 0.77
N ILE A 76 -2.32 -6.53 2.04
CA ILE A 76 -0.96 -6.25 2.49
C ILE A 76 -0.47 -7.41 3.35
N GLU A 77 0.72 -7.90 3.05
CA GLU A 77 1.43 -8.88 3.88
C GLU A 77 2.66 -8.22 4.52
N VAL A 78 2.82 -8.45 5.82
CA VAL A 78 3.95 -7.93 6.60
C VAL A 78 4.70 -9.10 7.22
N THR A 79 5.99 -9.23 6.88
CA THR A 79 6.87 -10.28 7.39
C THR A 79 8.00 -9.67 8.22
N LEU A 80 8.28 -10.23 9.40
CA LEU A 80 9.48 -9.90 10.17
C LEU A 80 10.64 -10.77 9.65
N LEU A 81 11.63 -10.16 8.99
CA LEU A 81 12.77 -10.87 8.42
C LEU A 81 13.85 -11.16 9.46
N ASP A 82 14.08 -10.19 10.34
CA ASP A 82 15.03 -10.28 11.45
C ASP A 82 14.45 -9.52 12.64
N SER A 83 14.51 -10.10 13.83
CA SER A 83 13.93 -9.54 15.06
C SER A 83 14.98 -9.44 16.15
N GLY A 84 15.99 -8.59 15.90
CA GLY A 84 16.99 -8.21 16.89
C GLY A 84 16.41 -7.35 18.02
N LEU A 85 17.16 -7.27 19.13
CA LEU A 85 16.75 -6.50 20.31
C LEU A 85 16.69 -4.99 20.07
N THR A 86 17.46 -4.48 19.11
CA THR A 86 17.59 -3.03 18.84
C THR A 86 17.20 -2.64 17.42
N LYS A 87 17.15 -3.62 16.51
CA LYS A 87 16.85 -3.45 15.09
C LYS A 87 16.01 -4.63 14.62
N THR A 88 14.92 -4.32 13.94
CA THR A 88 14.04 -5.29 13.28
C THR A 88 13.96 -4.93 11.80
N LEU A 89 14.11 -5.94 10.93
CA LEU A 89 13.87 -5.79 9.49
C LEU A 89 12.45 -6.25 9.17
N VAL A 90 11.67 -5.37 8.57
CA VAL A 90 10.26 -5.62 8.26
C VAL A 90 10.07 -5.57 6.75
N ARG A 91 9.54 -6.63 6.16
CA ARG A 91 9.19 -6.69 4.74
C ARG A 91 7.69 -6.43 4.57
N ILE A 92 7.36 -5.53 3.67
CA ILE A 92 5.99 -5.21 3.25
C ILE A 92 5.81 -5.68 1.80
N GLN A 93 4.78 -6.48 1.56
CA GLN A 93 4.41 -6.99 0.25
C GLN A 93 2.94 -6.69 -0.04
N LEU A 94 2.66 -6.19 -1.25
CA LEU A 94 1.29 -6.10 -1.75
C LEU A 94 0.92 -7.41 -2.45
N LEU A 95 -0.24 -7.97 -2.11
CA LEU A 95 -0.71 -9.26 -2.65
C LEU A 95 -1.28 -9.15 -4.09
N GLY A 96 -1.43 -7.91 -4.57
CA GLY A 96 -2.01 -7.56 -5.87
C GLY A 96 -3.29 -6.74 -5.70
N GLY A 97 -3.73 -6.12 -6.79
CA GLY A 97 -4.91 -5.27 -6.82
C GLY A 97 -5.68 -5.41 -8.13
N LYS A 98 -6.90 -4.91 -8.13
CA LYS A 98 -7.80 -4.84 -9.28
C LYS A 98 -7.49 -3.60 -10.12
N ALA A 99 -7.87 -3.64 -11.38
CA ALA A 99 -7.70 -2.51 -12.27
C ALA A 99 -8.42 -1.26 -11.73
N GLY A 100 -7.70 -0.14 -11.65
CA GLY A 100 -8.19 1.13 -11.11
C GLY A 100 -8.32 1.17 -9.58
N GLU A 101 -7.89 0.11 -8.89
CA GLU A 101 -7.84 0.09 -7.42
C GLU A 101 -6.77 1.04 -6.91
N TYR A 102 -7.13 1.78 -5.86
CA TYR A 102 -6.21 2.64 -5.13
C TYR A 102 -6.18 2.19 -3.68
N ILE A 103 -5.00 1.80 -3.22
CA ILE A 103 -4.73 1.44 -1.83
C ILE A 103 -4.12 2.64 -1.13
N ARG A 104 -4.73 3.01 -0.01
CA ARG A 104 -4.17 3.92 0.99
C ARG A 104 -4.50 3.35 2.35
N ASP A 105 -3.52 2.68 2.94
CA ASP A 105 -3.69 1.94 4.19
C ASP A 105 -2.59 2.29 5.20
N GLU A 106 -2.78 1.89 6.45
CA GLU A 106 -1.83 2.09 7.54
C GLU A 106 -1.49 0.74 8.19
N ILE A 107 -0.21 0.41 8.18
CA ILE A 107 0.33 -0.73 8.91
C ILE A 107 0.72 -0.24 10.30
N THR A 108 0.31 -0.97 11.34
CA THR A 108 0.75 -0.72 12.72
C THR A 108 1.74 -1.80 13.15
N LEU A 109 2.93 -1.40 13.55
CA LEU A 109 3.92 -2.27 14.17
C LEU A 109 3.86 -2.08 15.68
N LYS A 110 3.60 -3.15 16.42
CA LYS A 110 3.42 -3.11 17.87
C LYS A 110 4.60 -3.75 18.60
N GLY A 111 5.16 -2.99 19.54
CA GLY A 111 6.06 -3.45 20.58
C GLY A 111 5.26 -3.79 21.84
N ARG A 112 5.97 -3.90 22.96
CA ARG A 112 5.36 -4.12 24.28
C ARG A 112 4.82 -2.83 24.86
N GLU A 113 5.56 -1.73 24.72
CA GLU A 113 5.23 -0.42 25.31
C GLU A 113 5.04 0.69 24.26
N SER A 114 5.46 0.47 23.02
CA SER A 114 5.30 1.42 21.94
C SER A 114 4.62 0.82 20.70
N GLU A 115 4.09 1.70 19.85
CA GLU A 115 3.62 1.36 18.50
C GLU A 115 4.16 2.39 17.49
N VAL A 116 4.36 1.96 16.25
CA VAL A 116 4.70 2.85 15.14
C VAL A 116 3.82 2.54 13.94
N ARG A 117 3.38 3.59 13.26
CA ARG A 117 2.49 3.50 12.10
C ARG A 117 3.25 3.82 10.82
N VAL A 118 2.96 3.05 9.78
CA VAL A 118 3.55 3.21 8.46
C VAL A 118 2.43 3.31 7.45
N SER A 119 2.40 4.42 6.71
CA SER A 119 1.43 4.60 5.64
C SER A 119 1.90 3.89 4.36
N VAL A 120 0.98 3.20 3.69
CA VAL A 120 1.24 2.48 2.45
C VAL A 120 0.30 2.96 1.35
N THR A 121 0.87 3.29 0.19
CA THR A 121 0.12 3.68 -1.00
C THR A 121 0.48 2.87 -2.21
N ALA A 122 -0.52 2.60 -3.04
CA ALA A 122 -0.35 1.99 -4.36
C ALA A 122 -1.57 2.30 -5.24
N GLN A 123 -1.35 2.39 -6.55
CA GLN A 123 -2.43 2.53 -7.53
C GLN A 123 -2.25 1.52 -8.65
N TRP A 124 -3.30 0.78 -8.99
CA TRP A 124 -3.31 -0.04 -10.20
C TRP A 124 -3.90 0.74 -11.36
N GLU A 125 -3.31 0.59 -12.54
CA GLU A 125 -3.82 1.14 -13.78
C GLU A 125 -5.29 0.77 -13.98
N ALA A 126 -6.11 1.73 -14.40
CA ALA A 126 -7.50 1.48 -14.72
C ALA A 126 -7.62 0.60 -15.97
N GLU A 127 -8.68 -0.22 -16.06
CA GLU A 127 -8.95 -0.93 -17.31
C GLU A 127 -9.11 0.10 -18.43
N PRO A 128 -8.52 -0.16 -19.61
CA PRO A 128 -8.77 0.65 -20.78
C PRO A 128 -10.28 0.68 -21.04
N PRO A 129 -10.84 1.87 -21.29
CA PRO A 129 -12.28 2.00 -21.42
C PRO A 129 -12.85 1.19 -22.58
N ARG A 130 -14.07 0.67 -22.40
CA ARG A 130 -14.83 0.07 -23.50
C ARG A 130 -15.35 1.17 -24.43
N LEU A 131 -14.74 1.28 -25.60
CA LEU A 131 -15.08 2.33 -26.54
C LEU A 131 -16.27 1.94 -27.39
N SER A 132 -17.16 2.90 -27.60
CA SER A 132 -18.38 2.65 -28.35
C SER A 132 -18.23 2.80 -29.87
N TRP A 133 -17.07 3.25 -30.36
CA TRP A 133 -16.99 3.82 -31.71
C TRP A 133 -15.60 3.68 -32.32
N CYS A 134 -15.53 3.12 -33.54
CA CYS A 134 -14.33 3.07 -34.37
C CYS A 134 -14.29 4.30 -35.31
N PRO A 135 -13.21 5.12 -35.29
CA PRO A 135 -13.06 6.29 -36.15
C PRO A 135 -13.26 6.03 -37.64
N ASP A 136 -12.74 4.91 -38.13
CA ASP A 136 -12.81 4.57 -39.55
C ASP A 136 -14.17 4.01 -39.96
N CYS A 137 -14.93 3.45 -39.00
CA CYS A 137 -16.27 2.92 -39.24
C CYS A 137 -17.38 3.93 -38.92
N GLY A 138 -17.02 5.15 -38.51
CA GLY A 138 -17.82 6.01 -37.65
C GLY A 138 -19.23 6.40 -38.12
N ALA A 139 -19.58 6.14 -39.38
CA ALA A 139 -20.92 6.36 -39.95
C ALA A 139 -21.77 5.08 -40.11
N LYS A 140 -21.15 3.89 -40.15
CA LYS A 140 -21.83 2.64 -40.52
C LYS A 140 -22.27 1.78 -39.33
N ILE A 141 -21.70 2.00 -38.15
CA ILE A 141 -21.94 1.14 -36.97
C ILE A 141 -22.51 1.96 -35.83
N LYS A 142 -23.77 1.70 -35.47
CA LYS A 142 -24.52 2.41 -34.42
C LYS A 142 -24.26 1.87 -32.99
N LYS A 143 -23.41 0.87 -32.81
CA LYS A 143 -23.16 0.17 -31.52
C LYS A 143 -21.68 0.11 -31.16
N LYS A 144 -21.42 -0.20 -29.88
CA LYS A 144 -20.07 -0.35 -29.32
C LYS A 144 -19.22 -1.28 -30.18
N SER A 145 -18.27 -0.71 -30.92
CA SER A 145 -17.55 -1.39 -32.01
C SER A 145 -16.06 -1.58 -31.74
N LEU A 146 -15.48 -0.96 -30.71
CA LEU A 146 -14.09 -1.18 -30.35
C LEU A 146 -14.00 -1.95 -29.03
N PHE A 147 -13.27 -3.06 -29.03
CA PHE A 147 -12.94 -3.81 -27.82
C PHE A 147 -11.44 -3.74 -27.57
N PHE A 148 -11.06 -3.62 -26.30
CA PHE A 148 -9.65 -3.69 -25.92
C PHE A 148 -9.23 -5.16 -25.86
N ASN A 149 -8.35 -5.57 -26.77
CA ASN A 149 -7.70 -6.87 -26.71
C ASN A 149 -6.57 -6.82 -25.67
N LYS A 150 -6.81 -7.41 -24.50
CA LYS A 150 -5.86 -7.44 -23.39
C LYS A 150 -4.56 -8.17 -23.72
N GLY A 151 -4.60 -9.21 -24.56
CA GLY A 151 -3.41 -9.98 -24.91
C GLY A 151 -2.48 -9.24 -25.89
N ALA A 152 -3.06 -8.43 -26.78
CA ALA A 152 -2.32 -7.67 -27.78
C ALA A 152 -2.14 -6.18 -27.41
N LEU A 153 -2.63 -5.75 -26.24
CA LEU A 153 -2.59 -4.36 -25.73
C LEU A 153 -3.04 -3.31 -26.76
N LYS A 154 -4.09 -3.63 -27.54
CA LYS A 154 -4.60 -2.78 -28.63
C LYS A 154 -6.11 -2.82 -28.69
N TYR A 155 -6.71 -1.79 -29.29
CA TYR A 155 -8.14 -1.81 -29.61
C TYR A 155 -8.37 -2.41 -30.98
N GLU A 156 -9.33 -3.33 -31.06
CA GLU A 156 -9.76 -3.99 -32.28
C GLU A 156 -11.22 -3.65 -32.58
N CYS A 157 -11.53 -3.49 -33.87
CA CYS A 157 -12.89 -3.24 -34.32
C CYS A 157 -13.67 -4.56 -34.46
N LEU A 158 -14.87 -4.61 -33.88
CA LEU A 158 -15.82 -5.73 -33.98
C LEU A 158 -16.42 -5.89 -35.38
N ASN A 159 -16.28 -4.89 -36.25
CA ASN A 159 -16.59 -5.06 -37.66
C ASN A 159 -15.46 -5.84 -38.32
N LEU A 160 -15.71 -7.11 -38.65
CA LEU A 160 -14.76 -8.00 -39.33
C LEU A 160 -14.22 -7.43 -40.65
N SER A 161 -14.95 -6.49 -41.27
CA SER A 161 -14.48 -5.78 -42.48
C SER A 161 -13.50 -4.64 -42.18
N CYS A 162 -13.43 -4.19 -40.93
CA CYS A 162 -12.50 -3.18 -40.44
C CYS A 162 -11.37 -3.87 -39.67
N LYS A 163 -10.22 -4.04 -40.33
CA LYS A 163 -9.02 -4.63 -39.73
C LYS A 163 -8.11 -3.59 -39.05
N HIS A 164 -8.62 -2.39 -38.78
CA HIS A 164 -7.82 -1.35 -38.14
C HIS A 164 -7.59 -1.66 -36.67
N GLU A 165 -6.34 -1.49 -36.27
CA GLU A 165 -5.87 -1.67 -34.91
C GLU A 165 -5.41 -0.30 -34.39
N PHE A 166 -5.79 0.04 -33.17
CA PHE A 166 -5.34 1.25 -32.51
C PHE A 166 -4.46 0.86 -31.33
N SER A 167 -3.25 1.42 -31.25
CA SER A 167 -2.36 1.23 -30.12
C SER A 167 -3.00 1.73 -28.82
N TYR A 168 -2.60 1.21 -27.67
CA TYR A 168 -2.96 1.81 -26.39
C TYR A 168 -1.73 2.41 -25.70
N PRO A 169 -1.79 3.68 -25.23
CA PRO A 169 -2.88 4.64 -25.41
C PRO A 169 -2.89 5.30 -26.81
N ASP A 170 -4.05 5.42 -27.47
CA ASP A 170 -4.23 6.22 -28.70
C ASP A 170 -5.05 7.48 -28.41
N GLN A 171 -4.46 8.65 -28.72
CA GLN A 171 -5.03 9.96 -28.43
C GLN A 171 -6.39 10.20 -29.11
N ARG A 172 -6.56 9.72 -30.35
CA ARG A 172 -7.80 9.86 -31.15
C ARG A 172 -8.96 9.15 -30.49
N VAL A 173 -8.63 8.13 -29.70
CA VAL A 173 -9.57 7.22 -29.06
C VAL A 173 -9.87 7.67 -27.62
N SER A 174 -8.85 8.14 -26.88
CA SER A 174 -9.03 8.70 -25.53
C SER A 174 -9.90 9.96 -25.49
N GLY A 175 -9.92 10.76 -26.56
CA GLY A 175 -10.74 11.99 -26.64
C GLY A 175 -12.25 11.76 -26.65
N PHE A 176 -12.74 10.59 -27.11
CA PHE A 176 -14.17 10.26 -27.12
C PHE A 176 -14.67 9.76 -25.77
N ASN A 177 -13.76 9.24 -24.95
CA ASN A 177 -14.11 8.65 -23.68
C ASN A 177 -14.45 9.70 -22.59
N ASN A 178 -13.94 10.92 -22.75
CA ASN A 178 -14.28 12.07 -21.90
C ASN A 178 -15.62 12.74 -22.26
N LYS A 179 -16.18 12.50 -23.45
CA LYS A 179 -17.43 13.15 -23.88
C LYS A 179 -18.70 12.60 -23.20
N CYS A 180 -18.62 11.47 -22.50
CA CYS A 180 -19.75 10.93 -21.73
C CYS A 180 -19.84 11.45 -20.28
N LYS A 181 -18.96 12.36 -19.83
CA LYS A 181 -19.01 12.93 -18.46
C LYS A 181 -19.63 14.34 -18.33
N CYS A 182 -20.21 14.90 -19.40
CA CYS A 182 -20.98 16.15 -19.32
C CYS A 182 -22.49 15.89 -19.27
N ARG A 183 -22.96 15.30 -18.17
CA ARG A 183 -24.34 15.49 -17.67
C ARG A 183 -24.25 15.78 -16.16
N ILE A 184 -23.58 16.87 -15.82
CA ILE A 184 -23.74 17.52 -14.53
C ILE A 184 -24.74 18.66 -14.77
N ASN A 185 -25.95 18.43 -14.24
CA ASN A 185 -26.99 19.39 -13.88
C ASN A 185 -26.97 20.75 -14.60
N LYS A 186 -27.81 20.88 -15.63
CA LYS A 186 -28.54 22.15 -15.81
C LYS A 186 -29.46 22.29 -14.59
N LEU A 187 -28.96 22.96 -13.55
CA LEU A 187 -29.84 23.59 -12.57
C LEU A 187 -30.56 24.72 -13.32
N HIS A 188 -31.89 24.59 -13.35
CA HIS A 188 -32.80 25.68 -13.68
C HIS A 188 -32.44 26.89 -12.81
N THR A 189 -32.04 27.97 -13.47
CA THR A 189 -32.32 29.32 -12.99
C THR A 189 -33.61 29.77 -13.66
N ASP A 190 -34.67 29.81 -12.86
CA ASP A 190 -35.72 30.82 -12.94
C ASP A 190 -35.91 31.35 -11.50
#